data_AF-A0A2R5F5Y7-F1
#
_entry.id   AF-A0A2R5F5Y7-F1
#
_cell.length_a   1.000
_cell.length_b   1.000
_cell.length_c   1.000
_cell.angle_alpha   90.00
_cell.angle_beta   90.00
_cell.angle_gamma   90.00
#
_symmetry.space_group_name_H-M   'P 1'
#
loop_
_entity.id
_entity.type
_entity.pdbx_description
1 polymer ?
#
loop_
_entity_poly.entity_id
_entity_poly.type
_entity_poly.pdbx_seq_one_letter_code
_entity_poly.pdbx_strand_id
1 'polypeptide(L)'
;MDFMLLVGTIRIVFEIMDFGSHGTDRSKYRQDLNRGLYLQSQNCLVYYISLDELKENPSFILSVVRNILNPYAAVINVGTSAFERKFCKTERELMRIAIRDNRLIRPIKAARELELDRYTITKYCRSLVDKGKFRPLTKGVSQRITSYEYVGTLQSTDLV
;
A
#
# COMPACT_ATOMS: atom_id res chain seq x y z
N MET A 1 6.57 -2.15 -20.69
CA MET A 1 5.73 -1.59 -19.61
C MET A 1 6.58 -0.53 -19.00
N ASP A 2 6.17 0.73 -19.11
CA ASP A 2 7.09 1.84 -18.87
C ASP A 2 6.98 2.36 -17.43
N PHE A 3 5.75 2.49 -16.93
CA PHE A 3 5.51 2.95 -15.57
C PHE A 3 4.39 2.15 -14.89
N MET A 4 4.60 1.80 -13.61
CA MET A 4 3.57 1.19 -12.77
C MET A 4 3.47 1.96 -11.47
N LEU A 5 2.27 2.42 -11.15
CA LEU A 5 1.92 3.08 -9.90
C LEU A 5 1.12 2.10 -9.03
N LEU A 6 1.60 1.90 -7.81
CA LEU A 6 0.92 1.09 -6.80
C LEU A 6 0.21 2.03 -5.82
N VAL A 7 -1.11 1.90 -5.72
CA VAL A 7 -1.96 2.70 -4.83
C VAL A 7 -2.73 1.75 -3.92
N GLY A 8 -2.17 1.43 -2.75
CA GLY A 8 -2.70 0.38 -1.89
C GLY A 8 -2.66 -0.98 -2.62
N THR A 9 -3.83 -1.58 -2.85
CA THR A 9 -3.97 -2.84 -3.61
C THR A 9 -4.17 -2.63 -5.13
N ILE A 10 -4.32 -1.39 -5.58
CA ILE A 10 -4.55 -1.04 -6.98
C ILE A 10 -3.22 -0.93 -7.71
N ARG A 11 -3.14 -1.56 -8.89
CA ARG A 11 -1.98 -1.51 -9.79
C ARG A 11 -2.37 -0.76 -11.05
N ILE A 12 -1.81 0.42 -11.26
CA ILE A 12 -2.05 1.25 -12.45
C ILE A 12 -0.80 1.18 -13.31
N VAL A 13 -0.94 0.77 -14.56
CA VAL A 13 0.15 0.65 -15.53
C VAL A 13 -0.06 1.68 -16.62
N PHE A 14 0.98 2.44 -16.92
CA PHE A 14 1.04 3.33 -18.08
C PHE A 14 2.04 2.76 -19.08
N GLU A 15 1.59 2.63 -20.33
CA GLU A 15 2.42 2.17 -21.44
C GLU A 15 2.46 3.23 -22.53
N ILE A 16 3.65 3.62 -22.94
CA ILE A 16 3.89 4.57 -24.01
C ILE A 16 4.04 3.77 -25.31
N MET A 17 3.15 4.04 -26.24
CA MET A 17 3.03 3.33 -27.50
C MET A 17 3.59 4.21 -28.62
N ASP A 18 4.57 3.71 -29.36
CA ASP A 18 5.14 4.40 -30.51
C ASP A 18 4.55 3.86 -31.81
N PHE A 19 3.98 4.74 -32.65
CA PHE A 19 3.49 4.30 -33.96
C PHE A 19 4.64 3.92 -34.89
N GLY A 20 5.74 4.70 -34.86
CA GLY A 20 6.86 4.56 -35.80
C GLY A 20 7.63 3.23 -35.74
N SER A 21 7.46 2.43 -34.70
CA SER A 21 8.06 1.08 -34.60
C SER A 21 7.18 -0.01 -35.20
N HIS A 22 5.92 0.29 -35.47
CA HIS A 22 5.02 -0.58 -36.20
C HIS A 22 5.30 -0.34 -37.70
N GLY A 23 6.27 -1.07 -38.23
CA GLY A 23 6.49 -1.14 -39.68
C GLY A 23 5.30 -1.80 -40.40
N THR A 24 5.50 -2.31 -41.61
CA THR A 24 4.48 -3.09 -42.32
C THR A 24 4.11 -4.40 -41.60
N ASP A 25 4.99 -4.92 -40.73
CA ASP A 25 4.72 -6.08 -39.89
C ASP A 25 3.94 -5.69 -38.62
N ARG A 26 2.71 -6.21 -38.52
CA ARG A 26 1.79 -5.99 -37.40
C ARG A 26 2.11 -6.87 -36.18
N SER A 27 3.18 -7.65 -36.20
CA SER A 27 3.52 -8.57 -35.11
C SER A 27 3.81 -7.84 -33.80
N LYS A 28 4.53 -6.70 -33.84
CA LYS A 28 4.75 -5.87 -32.64
C LYS A 28 3.44 -5.34 -32.06
N TYR A 29 2.57 -4.79 -32.92
CA TYR A 29 1.24 -4.31 -32.51
C TYR A 29 0.40 -5.40 -31.83
N ARG A 30 0.36 -6.61 -32.40
CA ARG A 30 -0.33 -7.76 -31.78
C ARG A 30 0.26 -8.12 -30.42
N GLN A 31 1.59 -8.11 -30.29
CA GLN A 31 2.27 -8.43 -29.03
C GLN A 31 1.96 -7.39 -27.95
N ASP A 32 1.93 -6.11 -28.30
CA ASP A 32 1.59 -5.03 -27.36
C ASP A 32 0.14 -5.14 -26.87
N LEU A 33 -0.81 -5.43 -27.76
CA LEU A 33 -2.20 -5.69 -27.36
C LEU A 33 -2.31 -6.92 -26.44
N ASN A 34 -1.64 -8.02 -26.78
CA ASN A 34 -1.64 -9.22 -25.95
C ASN A 34 -1.01 -8.97 -24.57
N ARG A 35 0.02 -8.12 -24.49
CA ARG A 35 0.67 -7.73 -23.24
C ARG A 35 -0.29 -6.95 -22.34
N GLY A 36 -1.05 -5.99 -22.87
CA GLY A 36 -2.05 -5.31 -22.06
C GLY A 36 -3.18 -6.23 -21.60
N LEU A 37 -3.66 -7.13 -22.48
CA LEU A 37 -4.65 -8.13 -22.09
C LEU A 37 -4.14 -9.00 -20.92
N TYR A 38 -2.88 -9.44 -21.00
CA TYR A 38 -2.24 -10.18 -19.91
C TYR A 38 -2.19 -9.35 -18.62
N LEU A 39 -1.77 -8.09 -18.67
CA LEU A 39 -1.71 -7.23 -17.49
C LEU A 39 -3.10 -6.98 -16.88
N GLN A 40 -4.12 -6.76 -17.72
CA GLN A 40 -5.50 -6.64 -17.27
C GLN A 40 -6.00 -7.93 -16.60
N SER A 41 -5.60 -9.10 -17.11
CA SER A 41 -5.92 -10.39 -16.48
C SER A 41 -5.29 -10.55 -15.08
N GLN A 42 -4.22 -9.81 -14.80
CA GLN A 42 -3.56 -9.73 -13.48
C GLN A 42 -4.13 -8.61 -12.59
N ASN A 43 -5.34 -8.13 -12.93
CA ASN A 43 -6.07 -7.10 -12.18
C ASN A 43 -5.36 -5.74 -12.16
N CYS A 44 -4.57 -5.44 -13.21
CA CYS A 44 -3.97 -4.13 -13.43
C CYS A 44 -4.88 -3.22 -14.26
N LEU A 45 -4.98 -1.95 -13.88
CA LEU A 45 -5.57 -0.90 -14.71
C LEU A 45 -4.50 -0.43 -15.71
N VAL A 46 -4.69 -0.72 -17.00
CA VAL A 46 -3.72 -0.40 -18.05
C VAL A 46 -4.19 0.80 -18.86
N TYR A 47 -3.34 1.82 -18.97
CA TYR A 47 -3.55 3.01 -19.79
C TYR A 47 -2.45 3.10 -20.85
N TYR A 48 -2.85 3.12 -22.11
CA TYR A 48 -1.95 3.35 -23.22
C TYR A 48 -1.88 4.84 -23.56
N ILE A 49 -0.67 5.36 -23.74
CA ILE A 49 -0.39 6.75 -24.10
C ILE A 49 0.35 6.74 -25.43
N SER A 50 -0.19 7.45 -26.43
CA SER A 50 0.53 7.63 -27.70
C SER A 50 1.79 8.47 -27.47
N LEU A 51 2.93 7.99 -27.94
CA LEU A 51 4.18 8.75 -27.93
C LEU A 51 4.06 10.02 -28.79
N ASP A 52 3.31 9.94 -29.89
CA ASP A 52 3.13 11.06 -30.81
C ASP A 52 2.29 12.15 -30.15
N GLU A 53 1.18 11.79 -29.50
CA GLU A 53 0.35 12.74 -28.73
C GLU A 53 1.12 13.32 -27.54
N LEU A 54 1.96 12.51 -26.88
CA LEU A 54 2.80 12.99 -25.78
C LEU A 54 3.83 14.04 -26.25
N LYS A 55 4.31 13.94 -27.49
CA LYS A 55 5.23 14.92 -28.09
C LYS A 55 4.51 16.16 -28.59
N GLU A 56 3.39 16.00 -29.28
CA GLU A 56 2.65 17.09 -29.92
C GLU A 56 1.81 17.89 -28.92
N ASN A 57 1.21 17.22 -27.93
CA ASN A 57 0.27 17.82 -26.98
C ASN A 57 0.46 17.27 -25.54
N PRO A 58 1.63 17.51 -24.93
CA PRO A 58 1.93 17.00 -23.58
C PRO A 58 0.99 17.56 -22.50
N SER A 59 0.44 18.76 -22.69
CA SER A 59 -0.50 19.38 -21.74
C SER A 59 -1.82 18.63 -21.66
N PHE A 60 -2.32 18.12 -22.79
CA PHE A 60 -3.49 17.25 -22.83
C PHE A 60 -3.23 15.95 -22.07
N ILE A 61 -2.15 15.23 -22.38
CA ILE A 61 -1.79 13.98 -21.68
C ILE A 61 -1.66 14.22 -20.18
N LEU A 62 -0.99 15.30 -19.77
CA LEU A 62 -0.87 15.68 -18.36
C LEU A 62 -2.24 15.90 -17.71
N SER A 63 -3.16 16.58 -18.39
CA SER A 63 -4.51 16.83 -17.86
C SER A 63 -5.31 15.53 -17.70
N VAL A 64 -5.22 14.61 -18.66
CA VAL A 64 -5.91 13.32 -18.64
C VAL A 64 -5.36 12.43 -17.55
N VAL A 65 -4.03 12.33 -17.44
CA VAL A 65 -3.37 11.55 -16.37
C VAL A 65 -3.74 12.12 -15.00
N ARG A 66 -3.76 13.45 -14.83
CA ARG A 66 -4.24 14.05 -13.57
C ARG A 66 -5.67 13.65 -13.26
N ASN A 67 -6.58 13.71 -14.22
CA ASN A 67 -7.97 13.31 -14.03
C ASN A 67 -8.12 11.82 -13.71
N ILE A 68 -7.33 10.94 -14.34
CA ILE A 68 -7.27 9.50 -14.03
C ILE A 68 -6.80 9.29 -12.59
N LEU A 69 -5.80 10.06 -12.14
CA LEU A 69 -5.19 9.92 -10.82
C LEU A 69 -5.96 10.65 -9.71
N ASN A 70 -6.82 11.61 -10.03
CA ASN A 70 -7.58 12.41 -9.05
C ASN A 70 -8.39 11.57 -8.06
N PRO A 71 -9.15 10.52 -8.46
CA PRO A 71 -9.84 9.63 -7.52
C PRO A 71 -8.88 8.93 -6.55
N TYR A 72 -7.64 8.70 -6.99
CA TYR A 72 -6.60 8.06 -6.20
C TYR A 72 -5.76 9.07 -5.41
N ALA A 73 -5.91 10.37 -5.64
CA ALA A 73 -5.09 11.42 -5.03
C ALA A 73 -5.17 11.40 -3.50
N ALA A 74 -6.31 11.05 -2.91
CA ALA A 74 -6.42 10.88 -1.46
C ALA A 74 -5.51 9.75 -0.94
N VAL A 75 -5.38 8.65 -1.68
CA VAL A 75 -4.51 7.51 -1.31
C VAL A 75 -3.06 7.75 -1.71
N ILE A 76 -2.81 8.45 -2.83
CA ILE A 76 -1.48 8.84 -3.31
C ILE A 76 -0.86 9.89 -2.37
N ASN A 77 -1.64 10.89 -1.91
CA ASN A 77 -1.20 11.88 -0.91
C ASN A 77 -1.07 11.29 0.50
N VAL A 78 -1.72 10.14 0.75
CA VAL A 78 -1.50 9.33 1.94
C VAL A 78 -0.11 8.67 1.89
N GLY A 79 0.45 8.42 0.71
CA GLY A 79 1.76 7.78 0.51
C GLY A 79 3.00 8.59 0.92
N THR A 80 2.90 9.90 1.18
CA THR A 80 4.10 10.73 1.47
C THR A 80 4.05 11.62 2.69
N SER A 81 2.93 11.73 3.43
CA SER A 81 2.99 12.41 4.75
C SER A 81 1.84 12.16 5.71
N ALA A 82 0.65 11.73 5.28
CA ALA A 82 -0.49 11.58 6.19
C ALA A 82 -0.50 10.22 6.92
N PHE A 83 -0.03 9.15 6.27
CA PHE A 83 0.00 7.83 6.88
C PHE A 83 1.16 7.62 7.85
N GLU A 84 2.34 8.15 7.51
CA GLU A 84 3.49 8.19 8.43
C GLU A 84 3.20 9.03 9.69
N ARG A 85 2.18 9.90 9.67
CA ARG A 85 1.76 10.68 10.83
C ARG A 85 0.84 9.92 11.80
N LYS A 86 0.13 8.87 11.37
CA LYS A 86 -0.78 8.14 12.28
C LYS A 86 -0.08 7.04 13.07
N PHE A 87 0.80 6.29 12.42
CA PHE A 87 1.53 5.19 13.05
C PHE A 87 3.02 5.21 12.69
N CYS A 88 3.88 5.25 13.70
CA CYS A 88 5.33 5.16 13.49
C CYS A 88 5.72 3.75 13.02
N LYS A 89 6.98 3.58 12.57
CA LYS A 89 7.49 2.29 12.07
C LYS A 89 7.31 1.16 13.09
N THR A 90 7.60 1.43 14.37
CA THR A 90 7.45 0.44 15.44
C THR A 90 5.99 0.04 15.68
N GLU A 91 5.07 1.00 15.62
CA GLU A 91 3.63 0.73 15.76
C GLU A 91 3.10 -0.14 14.63
N ARG A 92 3.52 0.11 13.39
CA ARG A 92 3.18 -0.73 12.24
C ARG A 92 3.71 -2.14 12.39
N GLU A 93 4.96 -2.29 12.85
CA GLU A 93 5.52 -3.62 13.05
C GLU A 93 4.82 -4.39 14.17
N LEU A 94 4.45 -3.73 15.27
CA LEU A 94 3.64 -4.35 16.33
C LEU A 94 2.28 -4.83 15.81
N MET A 95 1.62 -4.07 14.93
CA MET A 95 0.38 -4.51 14.30
C MET A 95 0.61 -5.74 13.41
N ARG A 96 1.71 -5.81 12.65
CA ARG A 96 2.06 -6.97 11.81
C ARG A 96 2.35 -8.22 12.65
N ILE A 97 3.12 -8.08 13.72
CA ILE A 97 3.40 -9.18 14.67
C ILE A 97 2.10 -9.72 15.23
N ALA A 98 1.19 -8.84 15.70
CA ALA A 98 -0.10 -9.27 16.22
C ALA A 98 -0.91 -10.05 15.17
N ILE A 99 -0.95 -9.59 13.92
CA ILE A 99 -1.65 -10.30 12.83
C ILE A 99 -1.07 -11.69 12.59
N ARG A 100 0.27 -11.84 12.61
CA ARG A 100 0.94 -13.14 12.47
C ARG A 100 0.67 -14.07 13.66
N ASP A 101 0.48 -13.52 14.86
CA ASP A 101 0.31 -14.27 16.11
C ASP A 101 -1.16 -14.34 16.56
N ASN A 102 -2.07 -14.68 15.63
CA ASN A 102 -3.52 -14.83 15.88
C ASN A 102 -4.15 -13.62 16.57
N ARG A 103 -3.78 -12.41 16.12
CA ARG A 103 -4.22 -11.12 16.65
C ARG A 103 -3.78 -10.83 18.08
N LEU A 104 -2.96 -11.66 18.70
CA LEU A 104 -2.51 -11.48 20.08
C LEU A 104 -1.06 -11.01 20.12
N ILE A 105 -0.76 -10.07 21.02
CA ILE A 105 0.61 -9.64 21.25
C ILE A 105 0.92 -9.53 22.73
N ARG A 106 2.05 -10.11 23.12
CA ARG A 106 2.60 -10.00 24.47
C ARG A 106 3.80 -9.06 24.42
N PRO A 107 3.84 -7.96 25.18
CA PRO A 107 4.95 -7.00 25.14
C PRO A 107 6.33 -7.63 25.33
N ILE A 108 6.43 -8.69 26.15
CA ILE A 108 7.68 -9.41 26.37
C ILE A 108 8.16 -10.18 25.13
N LYS A 109 7.24 -10.75 24.35
CA LYS A 109 7.56 -11.48 23.11
C LYS A 109 7.95 -10.49 22.01
N ALA A 110 7.18 -9.41 21.86
CA ALA A 110 7.45 -8.36 20.89
C ALA A 110 8.75 -7.60 21.17
N ALA A 111 9.11 -7.36 22.44
CA ALA A 111 10.38 -6.76 22.83
C ALA A 111 11.58 -7.60 22.36
N ARG A 112 11.48 -8.93 22.49
CA ARG A 112 12.52 -9.85 22.01
C ARG A 112 12.59 -9.92 20.49
N GLU A 113 11.46 -9.89 19.81
CA GLU A 113 11.40 -9.97 18.34
C GLU A 113 11.88 -8.68 17.67
N LEU A 114 11.62 -7.53 18.29
CA LEU A 114 12.03 -6.22 17.77
C LEU A 114 13.37 -5.72 18.33
N GLU A 115 14.00 -6.49 19.22
CA GLU A 115 15.24 -6.11 19.93
C GLU A 115 15.12 -4.73 20.63
N LEU A 116 13.93 -4.45 21.18
CA LEU A 116 13.61 -3.19 21.86
C LEU A 116 13.32 -3.43 23.33
N ASP A 117 13.58 -2.41 24.15
CA ASP A 117 13.25 -2.48 25.58
C ASP A 117 11.73 -2.67 25.80
N ARG A 118 11.39 -3.45 26.84
CA ARG A 118 10.00 -3.79 27.16
C ARG A 118 9.17 -2.56 27.53
N TYR A 119 9.77 -1.55 28.15
CA TYR A 119 9.07 -0.29 28.46
C TYR A 119 8.68 0.44 27.17
N THR A 120 9.60 0.50 26.20
CA THR A 120 9.36 1.09 24.89
C THR A 120 8.23 0.38 24.14
N ILE A 121 8.22 -0.95 24.10
CA ILE A 121 7.12 -1.70 23.49
C ILE A 121 5.80 -1.44 24.21
N THR A 122 5.81 -1.42 25.55
CA THR A 122 4.60 -1.16 26.33
C THR A 122 4.03 0.23 26.04
N LYS A 123 4.90 1.23 25.88
CA LYS A 123 4.52 2.59 25.48
C LYS A 123 3.83 2.59 24.11
N TYR A 124 4.40 1.93 23.10
CA TYR A 124 3.78 1.84 21.78
C TYR A 124 2.47 1.05 21.78
N CYS A 125 2.38 -0.04 22.54
CA CYS A 125 1.13 -0.78 22.68
C CYS A 125 0.02 0.09 23.29
N ARG A 126 0.33 0.92 24.30
CA ARG A 126 -0.65 1.88 24.86
C ARG A 126 -1.06 2.93 23.83
N SER A 127 -0.12 3.49 23.09
CA SER A 127 -0.45 4.43 22.00
C SER A 127 -1.35 3.80 20.94
N LEU A 128 -1.15 2.52 20.62
CA LEU A 128 -2.03 1.76 19.72
C LEU A 128 -3.42 1.48 20.32
N VAL A 129 -3.55 1.40 21.65
CA VAL A 129 -4.86 1.36 22.32
C VAL A 129 -5.57 2.70 22.17
N ASP A 130 -4.88 3.81 22.44
CA ASP A 130 -5.44 5.16 22.31
C ASP A 130 -5.88 5.44 20.86
N LYS A 131 -5.17 4.87 19.88
CA LYS A 131 -5.49 4.95 18.44
C LYS A 131 -6.54 3.92 17.97
N GLY A 132 -7.10 3.13 18.88
CA GLY A 132 -8.17 2.16 18.60
C GLY A 132 -7.73 0.93 17.79
N LYS A 133 -6.43 0.63 17.75
CA LYS A 133 -5.89 -0.54 17.01
C LYS A 133 -5.69 -1.74 17.91
N PHE A 134 -5.34 -1.51 19.16
CA PHE A 134 -5.19 -2.57 20.15
C PHE A 134 -6.28 -2.49 21.21
N ARG A 135 -6.67 -3.64 21.73
CA ARG A 135 -7.49 -3.80 22.93
C ARG A 135 -6.64 -4.43 24.03
N PRO A 136 -6.52 -3.81 25.22
CA PRO A 136 -5.81 -4.43 26.32
C PRO A 136 -6.59 -5.64 26.83
N LEU A 137 -5.89 -6.75 27.07
CA LEU A 137 -6.44 -7.93 27.71
C LEU A 137 -5.89 -8.03 29.14
N THR A 138 -6.79 -7.98 30.10
CA THR A 138 -6.48 -8.20 31.51
C THR A 138 -6.62 -9.69 31.85
N LYS A 139 -5.75 -10.17 32.74
CA LYS A 139 -5.81 -11.57 33.19
C LYS A 139 -5.88 -11.61 34.73
N GLY A 140 -6.91 -12.30 35.23
CA GLY A 140 -7.11 -12.55 36.67
C GLY A 140 -7.60 -11.34 37.48
N VAL A 141 -7.71 -11.55 38.80
CA VAL A 141 -8.27 -10.58 39.78
C VAL A 141 -7.48 -9.27 39.84
N SER A 142 -6.17 -9.32 39.58
CA SER A 142 -5.26 -8.16 39.64
C SER A 142 -5.48 -7.14 38.51
N GLN A 143 -6.32 -7.43 37.50
CA GLN A 143 -6.59 -6.55 36.34
C GLN A 143 -5.33 -6.08 35.58
N ARG A 144 -4.20 -6.78 35.74
CA ARG A 144 -2.93 -6.39 35.10
C ARG A 144 -2.99 -6.71 33.60
N ILE A 145 -2.68 -5.72 32.77
CA ILE A 145 -2.58 -5.87 31.32
C ILE A 145 -1.33 -6.71 31.00
N THR A 146 -1.55 -7.89 30.42
CA THR A 146 -0.46 -8.84 30.08
C THR A 146 -0.31 -9.06 28.58
N SER A 147 -1.36 -8.82 27.82
CA SER A 147 -1.41 -8.92 26.37
C SER A 147 -2.32 -7.86 25.78
N TYR A 148 -2.16 -7.64 24.48
CA TYR A 148 -3.04 -6.80 23.68
C TYR A 148 -3.57 -7.62 22.51
N GLU A 149 -4.75 -7.28 22.04
CA GLU A 149 -5.38 -7.88 20.87
C GLU A 149 -5.53 -6.85 19.76
N TYR A 150 -5.22 -7.23 18.52
CA TYR A 150 -5.40 -6.39 17.35
C TYR A 150 -6.85 -6.40 16.86
N VAL A 151 -7.47 -5.22 16.84
CA VAL A 151 -8.89 -5.01 16.52
C VAL A 151 -9.11 -4.59 15.05
N GLY A 152 -8.04 -4.42 14.26
CA GLY A 152 -8.14 -4.00 12.85
C GLY A 152 -8.48 -5.12 11.86
N THR A 153 -8.77 -4.73 10.62
CA THR A 153 -8.98 -5.65 9.49
C THR A 153 -7.64 -6.22 8.99
N LEU A 154 -7.64 -7.46 8.49
CA LEU A 154 -6.42 -8.11 7.98
C LEU A 154 -5.83 -7.41 6.75
N GLN A 155 -6.69 -6.76 5.94
CA GLN A 155 -6.32 -5.95 4.79
C GLN A 155 -6.31 -4.45 5.13
N SER A 156 -6.05 -4.10 6.39
CA SER A 156 -6.04 -2.70 6.79
C SER A 156 -4.96 -1.95 6.03
N THR A 157 -5.36 -0.85 5.39
CA THR A 157 -4.41 0.10 4.77
C THR A 157 -3.36 0.55 5.77
N ASP A 158 -3.66 0.54 7.09
CA ASP A 158 -2.81 0.96 8.22
C ASP A 158 -1.51 0.15 8.39
N LEU A 159 -1.35 -0.94 7.63
CA LEU A 159 -0.20 -1.85 7.69
C LEU A 159 0.84 -1.61 6.59
N VAL A 160 0.53 -0.75 5.60
CA VAL A 160 1.41 -0.35 4.49
C VAL A 160 2.40 0.71 4.96
#